data_AF-K1R5I1-F1
#
_entry.id   AF-K1R5I1-F1
#
_cell.length_a   1.000
_cell.length_b   1.000
_cell.length_c   1.000
_cell.angle_alpha   90.00
_cell.angle_beta   90.00
_cell.angle_gamma   90.00
#
_symmetry.space_group_name_H-M   'P 1'
#
loop_
_entity.id
_entity.type
_entity.pdbx_description
1 polymer ?
#
loop_
_entity_poly.entity_id
_entity_poly.type
_entity_poly.pdbx_seq_one_letter_code
_entity_poly.pdbx_strand_id
1 'polypeptide(L)'
;MNMEEKKSDALKYLRVNARDEEWGIVITTVGYQYVSPNHAYPLSKHPDNYNFKNEGKRTLNEYQLVYITRGEGYFFLAGPVRRHT
;
A
#
# COMPACT_ATOMS: atom_id res chain seq x y z
N MET A 1 -2.28 32.14 0.28
CA MET A 1 -2.75 30.75 0.12
C MET A 1 -1.60 29.95 -0.46
N ASN A 2 -0.90 29.17 0.37
CA ASN A 2 0.20 28.34 -0.09
C ASN A 2 -0.36 27.19 -0.93
N MET A 3 -0.05 27.19 -2.22
CA MET A 3 -0.08 25.98 -3.04
C MET A 3 1.03 25.07 -2.50
N GLU A 4 0.69 24.19 -1.56
CA GLU A 4 1.49 22.98 -1.39
C GLU A 4 1.48 22.27 -2.76
N GLU A 5 2.65 22.18 -3.39
CA GLU A 5 2.84 21.41 -4.61
C GLU A 5 2.17 20.05 -4.42
N LYS A 6 1.13 19.80 -5.20
CA LYS A 6 0.43 18.52 -5.24
C LYS A 6 1.42 17.51 -5.80
N LYS A 7 2.24 16.89 -4.93
CA LYS A 7 3.10 15.79 -5.32
C LYS A 7 2.20 14.72 -5.91
N SER A 8 2.35 14.48 -7.21
CA SER A 8 1.66 13.41 -7.89
C SER A 8 1.98 12.09 -7.19
N ASP A 9 0.97 11.25 -6.99
CA ASP A 9 1.16 9.90 -6.50
C ASP A 9 2.28 9.22 -7.32
N ALA A 10 3.21 8.60 -6.62
CA ALA A 10 4.39 8.00 -7.22
C ALA A 10 4.47 6.55 -6.74
N LEU A 11 4.01 5.61 -7.55
CA LEU A 11 4.04 4.18 -7.24
C LEU A 11 4.90 3.46 -8.28
N LYS A 12 5.86 2.68 -7.78
CA LYS A 12 6.72 1.84 -8.61
C LYS A 12 6.60 0.39 -8.18
N TYR A 13 6.46 -0.47 -9.17
CA TYR A 13 6.49 -1.93 -9.04
C TYR A 13 7.81 -2.40 -9.61
N LEU A 14 8.66 -2.95 -8.74
CA LEU A 14 10.00 -3.38 -9.10
C LEU A 14 9.95 -4.85 -9.51
N ARG A 15 10.64 -5.18 -10.59
CA ARG A 15 10.83 -6.57 -10.99
C ARG A 15 11.91 -7.17 -10.11
N VAL A 16 11.60 -8.29 -9.50
CA VAL A 16 12.54 -9.10 -8.73
C VAL A 16 12.92 -10.31 -9.59
N ASN A 17 14.21 -10.64 -9.63
CA ASN A 17 14.72 -11.86 -10.25
C ASN A 17 15.39 -12.77 -9.21
N ALA A 18 15.71 -14.01 -9.60
CA ALA A 18 16.26 -15.02 -8.70
C ALA A 18 17.56 -14.59 -7.99
N ARG A 19 18.40 -13.77 -8.63
CA ARG A 19 19.64 -13.25 -8.02
C ARG A 19 19.37 -12.20 -6.96
N ASP A 20 18.30 -11.43 -7.10
CA ASP A 20 17.91 -10.44 -6.08
C ASP A 20 17.46 -11.16 -4.79
N GLU A 21 16.79 -12.31 -4.94
CA GLU A 21 16.34 -13.13 -3.80
C GLU A 21 17.49 -13.72 -2.98
N GLU A 22 18.66 -13.91 -3.59
CA GLU A 22 19.88 -14.35 -2.88
C GLU A 22 20.33 -13.36 -1.80
N TRP A 23 19.89 -12.10 -1.86
CA TRP A 23 20.17 -11.09 -0.83
C TRP A 23 19.37 -11.32 0.47
N GLY A 24 18.42 -12.25 0.46
CA GLY A 24 17.57 -12.60 1.61
C GLY A 24 16.40 -11.64 1.86
N ILE A 25 16.40 -10.45 1.23
CA ILE A 25 15.28 -9.51 1.23
C ILE A 25 15.25 -8.73 -0.08
N VAL A 26 14.04 -8.48 -0.60
CA VAL A 26 13.80 -7.71 -1.82
C VAL A 26 12.70 -6.69 -1.60
N ILE A 27 12.78 -5.56 -2.31
CA ILE A 27 11.74 -4.54 -2.34
C ILE A 27 10.93 -4.75 -3.61
N THR A 28 9.67 -5.18 -3.48
CA THR A 28 8.77 -5.41 -4.61
C THR A 28 8.04 -4.14 -5.03
N THR A 29 7.82 -3.21 -4.09
CA THR A 29 7.06 -1.98 -4.30
C THR A 29 7.65 -0.82 -3.50
N VAL A 30 7.60 0.38 -4.08
CA VAL A 30 7.93 1.62 -3.37
C VAL A 30 7.02 2.74 -3.89
N GLY A 31 6.56 3.59 -2.99
CA GLY A 31 5.85 4.77 -3.43
C GLY A 31 5.33 5.68 -2.35
N TYR A 32 4.62 6.70 -2.82
CA TYR A 32 3.96 7.73 -2.05
C TYR A 32 2.56 7.94 -2.63
N GLN A 33 1.57 8.04 -1.74
CA GLN A 33 0.22 8.41 -2.12
C GLN A 33 -0.32 9.44 -1.12
N TYR A 34 -0.89 10.52 -1.63
CA TYR A 34 -1.60 11.49 -0.79
C TYR A 34 -3.10 11.17 -0.79
N VAL A 35 -3.65 10.83 0.38
CA VAL A 35 -5.09 10.58 0.54
C VAL A 35 -5.75 11.79 1.20
N SER A 36 -6.62 12.47 0.46
CA SER A 36 -7.42 13.59 1.00
C SER A 36 -8.34 13.13 2.13
N PRO A 37 -8.71 14.01 3.08
CA PRO A 37 -9.70 13.70 4.11
C PRO A 37 -10.99 13.12 3.52
N ASN A 38 -11.57 12.13 4.21
CA ASN A 38 -12.81 11.45 3.84
C ASN A 38 -12.79 10.72 2.49
N HIS A 39 -11.62 10.45 1.91
CA HIS A 39 -11.49 9.62 0.72
C HIS A 39 -11.07 8.19 1.07
N ALA A 40 -11.53 7.23 0.27
CA ALA A 40 -11.14 5.83 0.41
C ALA A 40 -9.71 5.61 -0.10
N TYR A 41 -8.95 4.79 0.62
CA TYR A 41 -7.70 4.21 0.11
C TYR A 41 -8.00 2.87 -0.57
N PRO A 42 -7.33 2.54 -1.69
CA PRO A 42 -6.34 3.31 -2.44
C PRO A 42 -6.97 4.22 -3.50
N LEU A 43 -6.30 5.32 -3.81
CA LEU A 43 -6.71 6.27 -4.86
C LEU A 43 -6.18 5.89 -6.25
N SER A 44 -5.07 5.17 -6.31
CA SER A 44 -4.39 4.79 -7.54
C SER A 44 -4.87 3.44 -8.07
N LYS A 45 -4.96 3.29 -9.40
CA LYS A 45 -5.06 1.97 -10.02
C LYS A 45 -3.72 1.25 -9.88
N HIS A 46 -3.74 0.04 -9.35
CA HIS A 46 -2.56 -0.82 -9.24
C HIS A 46 -2.55 -1.85 -10.39
N PRO A 47 -1.43 -2.54 -10.66
CA PRO A 47 -1.43 -3.73 -11.50
C PRO A 47 -2.43 -4.77 -10.98
N ASP A 48 -2.93 -5.65 -11.84
CA ASP A 48 -4.04 -6.56 -11.50
C ASP A 48 -3.81 -7.39 -10.23
N ASN A 49 -2.58 -7.89 -10.03
CA ASN A 49 -2.21 -8.66 -8.85
C ASN A 49 -2.21 -7.85 -7.54
N TYR A 50 -2.16 -6.52 -7.65
CA TYR A 50 -2.19 -5.57 -6.54
C TYR A 50 -3.56 -4.89 -6.40
N ASN A 51 -4.49 -5.06 -7.33
CA ASN A 51 -5.85 -4.56 -7.16
C ASN A 51 -6.60 -5.38 -6.12
N PHE A 52 -7.58 -4.74 -5.47
CA PHE A 52 -8.57 -5.48 -4.69
C PHE A 52 -9.36 -6.38 -5.62
N LYS A 53 -9.50 -7.66 -5.23
CA LYS A 53 -10.35 -8.61 -5.95
C LYS A 53 -11.81 -8.35 -5.58
N ASN A 54 -12.72 -9.08 -6.25
CA ASN A 54 -14.12 -9.15 -5.85
C ASN A 54 -14.18 -9.42 -4.33
N GLU A 55 -15.06 -8.69 -3.60
CA GLU A 55 -15.15 -8.63 -2.13
C GLU A 55 -14.24 -7.61 -1.40
N GLY A 56 -13.47 -6.78 -2.11
CA GLY A 56 -12.72 -5.69 -1.46
C GLY A 56 -11.52 -6.19 -0.64
N LYS A 57 -10.98 -7.36 -1.00
CA LYS A 57 -9.81 -7.97 -0.34
C LYS A 57 -8.70 -8.25 -1.35
N ARG A 58 -7.46 -8.25 -0.88
CA ARG A 58 -6.30 -8.76 -1.61
C ARG A 58 -5.36 -9.47 -0.65
N THR A 59 -4.79 -10.58 -1.08
CA THR A 59 -3.72 -11.29 -0.36
C THR A 59 -2.45 -11.10 -1.16
N LEU A 60 -1.43 -10.55 -0.52
CA LEU A 60 -0.10 -10.36 -1.09
C LEU A 60 0.88 -11.21 -0.29
N ASN A 61 1.75 -11.95 -0.98
CA ASN A 61 2.81 -12.72 -0.33
C ASN A 61 4.04 -11.84 -0.07
N GLU A 62 3.84 -10.73 0.63
CA GLU A 62 4.84 -9.71 0.91
C GLU A 62 4.45 -8.94 2.17
N TYR A 63 5.43 -8.29 2.79
CA TYR A 63 5.21 -7.37 3.89
C TYR A 63 5.08 -5.94 3.37
N GLN A 64 4.20 -5.15 3.98
CA GLN A 64 3.96 -3.75 3.62
C GLN A 64 4.35 -2.86 4.81
N LEU A 65 5.34 -1.99 4.61
CA LEU A 65 5.71 -0.96 5.58
C LEU A 65 5.04 0.36 5.17
N VAL A 66 4.12 0.84 6.00
CA VAL A 66 3.41 2.10 5.75
C VAL A 66 3.88 3.15 6.74
N TYR A 67 4.42 4.25 6.23
CA TYR A 67 4.85 5.39 7.05
C TYR A 67 3.92 6.59 6.85
N ILE A 68 3.13 6.90 7.88
CA ILE A 68 2.19 8.02 7.88
C ILE A 68 2.92 9.25 8.43
N THR A 69 3.24 10.19 7.54
CA THR A 69 3.95 11.42 7.93
C THR A 69 3.05 12.43 8.62
N ARG A 70 1.77 12.49 8.24
CA ARG A 70 0.71 13.38 8.78
C ARG A 70 -0.67 12.77 8.55
N GLY A 71 -1.62 13.09 9.43
CA GLY A 71 -3.00 12.60 9.37
C GLY A 71 -3.19 11.21 9.99
N GLU A 72 -4.40 10.67 9.86
CA GLU A 72 -4.80 9.38 10.41
C GLU A 72 -5.91 8.73 9.57
N GLY A 73 -6.19 7.45 9.84
CA GLY A 73 -7.26 6.71 9.18
C GLY A 73 -7.49 5.35 9.83
N TYR A 74 -8.49 4.63 9.34
CA TYR A 74 -8.84 3.30 9.84
C TYR A 74 -8.28 2.21 8.93
N PHE A 75 -7.61 1.23 9.53
CA PHE A 75 -7.14 0.03 8.86
C PHE A 75 -7.98 -1.17 9.28
N PHE A 76 -8.44 -1.95 8.30
CA PHE A 76 -9.23 -3.15 8.53
C PHE A 76 -8.51 -4.37 7.95
N LEU A 77 -8.27 -5.37 8.79
CA LEU A 77 -7.80 -6.69 8.36
C LEU A 77 -9.00 -7.58 8.07
N ALA A 78 -8.94 -8.34 6.99
CA ALA A 78 -9.88 -9.44 6.78
C ALA A 78 -9.42 -10.64 7.63
N GLY A 79 -9.93 -10.72 8.86
CA GLY A 79 -9.75 -11.87 9.76
C GLY A 79 -10.81 -11.88 10.85
N PRO A 80 -11.15 -13.03 11.46
CA PRO A 80 -12.04 -13.05 12.61
C PRO A 80 -11.44 -12.17 13.72
N VAL A 81 -12.28 -11.34 14.35
CA VAL A 81 -11.90 -10.52 15.51
C VAL A 81 -11.42 -11.47 16.61
N ARG A 82 -10.11 -11.66 16.76
CA ARG A 82 -9.55 -12.34 17.94
C ARG A 82 -9.53 -11.31 19.07
N ARG A 83 -10.61 -11.27 19.85
CA ARG A 83 -10.58 -10.62 21.15
C ARG A 83 -9.72 -11.47 22.07
N HIS A 84 -8.53 -11.01 22.41
CA HIS A 84 -7.82 -11.51 23.58
C HIS A 84 -8.45 -10.85 24.81
N THR A 85 -9.27 -11.62 25.54
CA THR A 85 -9.61 -11.37 26.94
C THR A 85 -8.47 -11.83 27.84
#